data_AF-A0A1D2XBN7-F1
#
_entry.id   AF-A0A1D2XBN7-F1
#
_cell.length_a   1.000
_cell.length_b   1.000
_cell.length_c   1.000
_cell.angle_alpha   90.00
_cell.angle_beta   90.00
_cell.angle_gamma   90.00
#
_symmetry.space_group_name_H-M   'P 1'
#
loop_
_entity.id
_entity.type
_entity.pdbx_description
1 polymer ?
#
loop_
_entity_poly.entity_id
_entity_poly.type
_entity_poly.pdbx_seq_one_letter_code
_entity_poly.pdbx_strand_id
1 'polypeptide(L)'
;MKAFGIIDSQFWLDRDLRSVSFEARYLALYLLSCPHGDMLGIFKLPAAYAQSDLQWDEKTFTAAMQELSTIGFVDWSGTDEYVCVTHFQEMTPATSTKQMTHRIGLLEKLPVIQLNIDKPLELLTHRAQAVQNTQDHLDRIDRVSKRYGLGIRSPPGKEKEEIDHRLGDIDQKTSKKMSDHTIVPSEDGTRPDWTTVAGQKPKHFDVWFNQYPKGEFERESKEEVLMYYQKAMAIGYTEIELREALKRYTTHCRQTKKLGTEYVKKASNFLSSSDHLENSWESYPEMDKYQ
;
A
#
# COMPACT_ATOMS: atom_id res chain seq x y z
N MET A 1 14.12 9.68 -5.14
CA MET A 1 13.09 9.34 -6.13
C MET A 1 12.43 8.04 -5.71
N LYS A 2 11.11 7.94 -5.95
CA LYS A 2 10.32 6.73 -5.70
C LYS A 2 10.70 5.66 -6.74
N ALA A 3 10.94 4.42 -6.33
CA ALA A 3 11.36 3.35 -7.25
C ALA A 3 10.17 2.68 -7.98
N PHE A 4 8.99 2.66 -7.36
CA PHE A 4 7.74 2.18 -7.95
C PHE A 4 6.52 2.84 -7.28
N GLY A 5 5.45 3.05 -8.04
CA GLY A 5 4.13 3.40 -7.52
C GLY A 5 3.32 2.16 -7.14
N ILE A 6 2.53 2.25 -6.08
CA ILE A 6 1.43 1.30 -5.81
C ILE A 6 0.15 2.06 -6.12
N ILE A 7 -0.71 1.47 -6.95
CA ILE A 7 -2.04 1.95 -7.28
C ILE A 7 -3.03 0.95 -6.68
N ASP A 8 -3.94 1.41 -5.83
CA ASP A 8 -5.01 0.54 -5.31
C ASP A 8 -5.99 0.18 -6.44
N SER A 9 -6.52 -1.05 -6.43
CA SER A 9 -7.47 -1.50 -7.45
C SER A 9 -8.78 -0.70 -7.44
N GLN A 10 -9.14 -0.05 -6.32
CA GLN A 10 -10.26 0.88 -6.21
C GLN A 10 -10.15 2.08 -7.17
N PHE A 11 -8.94 2.45 -7.62
CA PHE A 11 -8.74 3.45 -8.68
C PHE A 11 -9.57 3.17 -9.94
N TRP A 12 -9.74 1.89 -10.30
CA TRP A 12 -10.51 1.46 -11.46
C TRP A 12 -12.02 1.39 -11.22
N LEU A 13 -12.45 1.51 -9.96
CA LEU A 13 -13.86 1.46 -9.54
C LEU A 13 -14.43 2.85 -9.24
N ASP A 14 -13.56 3.82 -8.91
CA ASP A 14 -13.91 5.22 -8.69
C ASP A 14 -14.73 5.79 -9.87
N ARG A 15 -15.94 6.25 -9.58
CA ARG A 15 -16.89 6.72 -10.62
C ARG A 15 -16.50 8.07 -11.19
N ASP A 16 -15.80 8.89 -10.44
CA ASP A 16 -15.58 10.29 -10.77
C ASP A 16 -14.30 10.35 -11.63
N LEU A 17 -13.24 9.60 -11.28
CA LEU A 17 -12.12 9.26 -12.16
C LEU A 17 -12.54 8.49 -13.42
N ARG A 18 -13.61 7.68 -13.37
CA ARG A 18 -14.19 7.05 -14.57
C ARG A 18 -15.00 8.00 -15.45
N SER A 19 -15.39 9.17 -14.96
CA SER A 19 -16.17 10.15 -15.71
C SER A 19 -15.30 11.13 -16.51
N VAL A 20 -14.05 11.35 -16.08
CA VAL A 20 -13.07 12.20 -16.80
C VAL A 20 -12.43 11.51 -18.01
N SER A 21 -11.80 12.32 -18.87
CA SER A 21 -11.05 11.93 -20.06
C SER A 21 -9.97 10.88 -19.81
N PHE A 22 -9.47 10.28 -20.90
CA PHE A 22 -8.35 9.34 -20.83
C PHE A 22 -7.09 10.02 -20.32
N GLU A 23 -6.84 11.25 -20.78
CA GLU A 23 -5.73 12.11 -20.40
C GLU A 23 -5.79 12.44 -18.90
N ALA A 24 -6.91 12.97 -18.39
CA ALA A 24 -7.08 13.22 -16.96
C ALA A 24 -6.84 11.96 -16.11
N ARG A 25 -7.38 10.81 -16.54
CA ARG A 25 -7.18 9.54 -15.81
C ARG A 25 -5.74 9.01 -15.87
N TYR A 26 -5.05 9.18 -16.99
CA TYR A 26 -3.64 8.83 -17.13
C TYR A 26 -2.75 9.75 -16.28
N LEU A 27 -3.08 11.04 -16.21
CA LEU A 27 -2.43 11.99 -15.32
C LEU A 27 -2.67 11.66 -13.84
N ALA A 28 -3.87 11.20 -13.47
CA ALA A 28 -4.14 10.71 -12.12
C ALA A 28 -3.26 9.50 -11.75
N LEU A 29 -3.11 8.52 -12.65
CA LEU A 29 -2.15 7.41 -12.47
C LEU A 29 -0.72 7.91 -12.29
N TYR A 30 -0.28 8.89 -13.10
CA TYR A 30 1.03 9.51 -12.99
C TYR A 30 1.21 10.20 -11.62
N LEU A 31 0.28 11.04 -11.18
CA LEU A 31 0.37 11.75 -9.89
C LEU A 31 0.49 10.79 -8.68
N LEU A 32 -0.09 9.59 -8.76
CA LEU A 32 0.04 8.55 -7.71
C LEU A 32 1.37 7.77 -7.77
N SER A 33 2.04 7.73 -8.93
CA SER A 33 3.17 6.84 -9.20
C SER A 33 4.50 7.54 -9.58
N CYS A 34 4.49 8.83 -9.88
CA CYS A 34 5.62 9.57 -10.45
C CYS A 34 6.85 9.61 -9.52
N PRO A 35 8.07 9.79 -10.07
CA PRO A 35 9.31 9.81 -9.29
C PRO A 35 9.42 11.02 -8.34
N HIS A 36 8.61 12.06 -8.58
CA HIS A 36 8.49 13.29 -7.79
C HIS A 36 7.54 13.18 -6.59
N GLY A 37 6.61 12.22 -6.60
CA GLY A 37 5.62 12.04 -5.55
C GLY A 37 6.20 11.57 -4.23
N ASP A 38 5.66 12.07 -3.12
CA ASP A 38 6.06 11.71 -1.76
C ASP A 38 5.01 10.85 -1.02
N MET A 39 5.16 10.68 0.30
CA MET A 39 4.17 9.95 1.12
C MET A 39 3.05 10.85 1.66
N LEU A 40 3.11 12.17 1.47
CA LEU A 40 2.07 13.09 1.89
C LEU A 40 0.99 13.25 0.80
N GLY A 41 1.38 13.14 -0.47
CA GLY A 41 0.50 13.46 -1.60
C GLY A 41 0.44 14.95 -1.90
N ILE A 42 1.27 15.75 -1.22
CA ILE A 42 1.44 17.19 -1.46
C ILE A 42 2.93 17.42 -1.72
N PHE A 43 3.30 17.60 -2.98
CA PHE A 43 4.71 17.58 -3.39
C PHE A 43 4.99 18.59 -4.51
N LYS A 44 6.28 18.90 -4.68
CA LYS A 44 6.74 19.81 -5.73
C LYS A 44 6.73 19.09 -7.08
N LEU A 45 5.93 19.57 -8.01
CA LEU A 45 5.82 19.10 -9.40
C LEU A 45 5.73 20.30 -10.35
N PRO A 46 6.87 20.84 -10.84
CA PRO A 46 6.88 21.82 -11.92
C PRO A 46 6.24 21.23 -13.17
N ALA A 47 5.36 21.99 -13.85
CA ALA A 47 4.62 21.50 -15.02
C ALA A 47 5.55 20.93 -16.11
N ALA A 48 6.71 21.55 -16.35
CA ALA A 48 7.70 21.09 -17.32
C ALA A 48 8.24 19.67 -17.04
N TYR A 49 8.30 19.22 -15.79
CA TYR A 49 8.71 17.85 -15.46
C TYR A 49 7.62 16.84 -15.82
N ALA A 50 6.36 17.12 -15.42
CA ALA A 50 5.23 16.26 -15.79
C ALA A 50 5.02 16.21 -17.31
N GLN A 51 5.11 17.35 -18.00
CA GLN A 51 5.04 17.44 -19.46
C GLN A 51 6.15 16.63 -20.14
N SER A 52 7.39 16.68 -19.62
CA SER A 52 8.51 15.89 -20.12
C SER A 52 8.31 14.38 -19.91
N ASP A 53 7.90 13.96 -18.71
CA ASP A 53 7.69 12.55 -18.37
C ASP A 53 6.52 11.94 -19.17
N LEU A 54 5.45 12.70 -19.38
CA LEU A 54 4.25 12.28 -20.12
C LEU A 54 4.38 12.47 -21.64
N GLN A 55 5.40 13.20 -22.10
CA GLN A 55 5.58 13.66 -23.49
C GLN A 55 4.39 14.49 -24.00
N TRP A 56 3.86 15.37 -23.15
CA TRP A 56 2.67 16.19 -23.42
C TRP A 56 3.01 17.66 -23.64
N ASP A 57 2.17 18.34 -24.43
CA ASP A 57 2.19 19.80 -24.51
C ASP A 57 1.49 20.46 -23.31
N GLU A 58 1.72 21.76 -23.15
CA GLU A 58 1.15 22.57 -22.07
C GLU A 58 -0.38 22.55 -22.06
N LYS A 59 -0.99 22.54 -23.25
CA LYS A 59 -2.45 22.56 -23.42
C LYS A 59 -3.08 21.27 -22.89
N THR A 60 -2.51 20.12 -23.25
CA THR A 60 -2.99 18.79 -22.85
C THR A 60 -2.82 18.59 -21.35
N PHE A 61 -1.64 18.93 -20.82
CA PHE A 61 -1.38 18.87 -19.38
C PHE A 61 -2.33 19.79 -18.59
N THR A 62 -2.51 21.04 -19.02
CA THR A 62 -3.37 22.01 -18.33
C THR A 62 -4.83 21.59 -18.34
N ALA A 63 -5.35 21.10 -19.49
CA ALA A 63 -6.71 20.60 -19.59
C ALA A 63 -6.95 19.39 -18.66
N ALA A 64 -6.03 18.43 -18.65
CA ALA A 64 -6.11 17.25 -17.78
C ALA A 64 -6.03 17.62 -16.28
N MET A 65 -5.16 18.57 -15.89
CA MET A 65 -5.12 19.08 -14.51
C MET A 65 -6.43 19.77 -14.13
N GLN A 66 -6.97 20.65 -14.98
CA GLN A 66 -8.23 21.36 -14.73
C GLN A 66 -9.42 20.40 -14.58
N GLU A 67 -9.45 19.34 -15.37
CA GLU A 67 -10.49 18.30 -15.30
C GLU A 67 -10.41 17.50 -13.99
N LEU A 68 -9.20 17.11 -13.56
CA LEU A 68 -8.98 16.49 -12.25
C LEU A 68 -9.31 17.43 -11.08
N SER A 69 -9.05 18.73 -11.21
CA SER A 69 -9.45 19.72 -10.19
C SER A 69 -10.95 19.95 -10.15
N THR A 70 -11.65 19.85 -11.30
CA THR A 70 -13.10 19.97 -11.36
C THR A 70 -13.82 18.85 -10.60
N ILE A 71 -13.27 17.62 -10.62
CA ILE A 71 -13.76 16.51 -9.79
C ILE A 71 -13.16 16.48 -8.37
N GLY A 72 -12.34 17.46 -8.00
CA GLY A 72 -11.71 17.55 -6.67
C GLY A 72 -10.62 16.51 -6.38
N PHE A 73 -10.15 15.74 -7.38
CA PHE A 73 -9.09 14.73 -7.21
C PHE A 73 -7.71 15.35 -6.96
N VAL A 74 -7.47 16.52 -7.57
CA VAL A 74 -6.22 17.28 -7.41
C VAL A 74 -6.52 18.74 -7.17
N ASP A 75 -5.84 19.36 -6.22
CA ASP A 75 -5.80 20.82 -6.11
C ASP A 75 -4.47 21.36 -6.68
N TRP A 76 -4.61 22.39 -7.51
CA TRP A 76 -3.56 22.97 -8.33
C TRP A 76 -3.90 24.39 -8.74
N SER A 77 -3.04 25.34 -8.38
CA SER A 77 -3.24 26.77 -8.64
C SER A 77 -2.78 27.22 -10.05
N GLY A 78 -2.08 26.37 -10.80
CA GLY A 78 -1.44 26.71 -12.08
C GLY A 78 -0.19 27.60 -11.96
N THR A 79 -0.05 28.34 -10.86
CA THR A 79 1.07 29.25 -10.59
C THR A 79 2.10 28.67 -9.62
N ASP A 80 1.69 27.79 -8.69
CA ASP A 80 2.60 27.10 -7.79
C ASP A 80 3.26 25.89 -8.48
N GLU A 81 4.54 25.66 -8.17
CA GLU A 81 5.24 24.42 -8.53
C GLU A 81 4.83 23.22 -7.66
N TYR A 82 3.66 23.26 -7.01
CA TYR A 82 3.17 22.24 -6.08
C TYR A 82 1.83 21.68 -6.56
N VAL A 83 1.58 20.42 -6.19
CA VAL A 83 0.34 19.70 -6.45
C VAL A 83 -0.14 19.01 -5.18
N CYS A 84 -1.46 19.00 -4.95
CA CYS A 84 -2.10 18.36 -3.81
C CYS A 84 -3.07 17.28 -4.31
N VAL A 85 -2.72 16.00 -4.17
CA VAL A 85 -3.65 14.90 -4.44
C VAL A 85 -4.54 14.73 -3.20
N THR A 86 -5.75 15.27 -3.26
CA THR A 86 -6.62 15.54 -2.10
C THR A 86 -6.96 14.28 -1.30
N HIS A 87 -7.24 13.18 -2.00
CA HIS A 87 -7.62 11.87 -1.43
C HIS A 87 -6.43 10.89 -1.29
N PHE A 88 -5.18 11.35 -1.41
CA PHE A 88 -3.99 10.48 -1.37
C PHE A 88 -3.87 9.62 -0.11
N GLN A 89 -4.38 10.12 1.02
CA GLN A 89 -4.36 9.41 2.31
C GLN A 89 -5.36 8.25 2.39
N GLU A 90 -6.42 8.26 1.57
CA GLU A 90 -7.39 7.15 1.48
C GLU A 90 -6.84 6.02 0.60
N MET A 91 -6.18 6.36 -0.52
CA MET A 91 -5.52 5.40 -1.42
C MET A 91 -4.21 4.83 -0.87
N THR A 92 -3.51 5.56 0.02
CA THR A 92 -2.22 5.13 0.58
C THR A 92 -2.15 5.30 2.11
N PRO A 93 -3.10 4.75 2.89
CA PRO A 93 -3.23 5.08 4.31
C PRO A 93 -1.97 4.73 5.12
N ALA A 94 -1.58 5.61 6.04
CA ALA A 94 -0.48 5.34 6.96
C ALA A 94 -0.83 4.11 7.85
N THR A 95 -0.05 3.04 7.75
CA THR A 95 -0.30 1.78 8.47
C THR A 95 0.43 1.67 9.81
N SER A 96 1.31 2.63 10.14
CA SER A 96 2.08 2.64 11.39
C SER A 96 2.38 4.05 11.90
N THR A 97 2.64 4.16 13.21
CA THR A 97 3.12 5.39 13.86
C THR A 97 4.34 5.99 13.17
N LYS A 98 5.28 5.16 12.67
CA LYS A 98 6.47 5.64 11.93
C LYS A 98 6.08 6.34 10.63
N GLN A 99 5.16 5.77 9.85
CA GLN A 99 4.66 6.40 8.63
C GLN A 99 3.89 7.69 8.94
N MET A 100 3.08 7.71 10.01
CA MET A 100 2.37 8.93 10.42
C MET A 100 3.34 10.05 10.80
N THR A 101 4.30 9.77 11.68
CA THR A 101 5.36 10.72 12.06
C THR A 101 6.12 11.26 10.84
N HIS A 102 6.36 10.43 9.82
CA HIS A 102 7.01 10.85 8.58
C HIS A 102 6.12 11.77 7.73
N ARG A 103 4.84 11.43 7.51
CA ARG A 103 3.89 12.26 6.76
C ARG A 103 3.67 13.63 7.42
N ILE A 104 3.52 13.67 8.73
CA ILE A 104 3.46 14.93 9.50
C ILE A 104 4.77 15.71 9.36
N GLY A 105 5.92 15.03 9.35
CA GLY A 105 7.23 15.67 9.13
C GLY A 105 7.47 16.19 7.70
N LEU A 106 6.70 15.73 6.70
CA LEU A 106 6.63 16.32 5.36
C LEU A 106 5.72 17.55 5.38
N LEU A 107 4.54 17.42 5.99
CA LEU A 107 3.54 18.48 6.16
C LEU A 107 4.11 19.71 6.88
N GLU A 108 4.88 19.52 7.95
CA GLU A 108 5.58 20.59 8.70
C GLU A 108 6.59 21.37 7.84
N LYS A 109 7.21 20.70 6.85
CA LYS A 109 8.23 21.24 5.94
C LYS A 109 7.65 21.90 4.70
N LEU A 110 6.35 21.77 4.42
CA LEU A 110 5.75 22.46 3.28
C LEU A 110 5.96 23.98 3.41
N PRO A 111 6.41 24.66 2.34
CA PRO A 111 6.38 26.12 2.30
C PRO A 111 4.92 26.61 2.33
N VAL A 112 4.72 27.92 2.49
CA VAL A 112 3.38 28.50 2.31
C VAL A 112 3.07 28.46 0.80
N ILE A 113 2.06 27.68 0.42
CA ILE A 113 1.59 27.46 -0.96
C ILE A 113 0.11 27.79 -1.06
N GLN A 114 -0.39 28.14 -2.26
CA GLN A 114 -1.79 28.51 -2.46
C GLN A 114 -2.66 27.28 -2.82
N LEU A 115 -2.43 26.17 -2.12
CA LEU A 115 -3.23 24.95 -2.28
C LEU A 115 -4.17 24.75 -1.08
N ASN A 116 -5.38 24.30 -1.38
CA ASN A 116 -6.31 23.73 -0.42
C ASN A 116 -5.77 22.39 0.08
N ILE A 117 -5.47 22.33 1.38
CA ILE A 117 -4.98 21.14 2.06
C ILE A 117 -5.96 20.64 3.14
N ASP A 118 -7.19 21.16 3.16
CA ASP A 118 -8.21 20.83 4.16
C ASP A 118 -8.47 19.32 4.23
N LYS A 119 -8.69 18.67 3.07
CA LYS A 119 -8.97 17.24 3.02
C LYS A 119 -7.77 16.37 3.42
N PRO A 120 -6.53 16.63 2.94
CA PRO A 120 -5.34 15.99 3.51
C PRO A 120 -5.18 16.16 5.03
N LEU A 121 -5.45 17.36 5.58
CA LEU A 121 -5.38 17.63 7.02
C LEU A 121 -6.45 16.84 7.79
N GLU A 122 -7.69 16.81 7.30
CA GLU A 122 -8.80 16.02 7.85
C GLU A 122 -8.44 14.53 7.92
N LEU A 123 -7.96 13.96 6.81
CA LEU A 123 -7.61 12.55 6.70
C LEU A 123 -6.41 12.15 7.57
N LEU A 124 -5.39 13.01 7.66
CA LEU A 124 -4.27 12.81 8.59
C LEU A 124 -4.74 12.91 10.06
N THR A 125 -5.63 13.86 10.38
CA THR A 125 -6.19 14.04 11.72
C THR A 125 -6.97 12.80 12.16
N HIS A 126 -7.88 12.32 11.32
CA HIS A 126 -8.63 11.08 11.58
C HIS A 126 -7.67 9.89 11.73
N ARG A 127 -6.65 9.77 10.86
CA ARG A 127 -5.73 8.64 10.92
C ARG A 127 -4.77 8.69 12.10
N ALA A 128 -4.42 9.87 12.62
CA ALA A 128 -3.59 10.05 13.81
C ALA A 128 -4.26 9.49 15.09
N GLN A 129 -5.60 9.48 15.14
CA GLN A 129 -6.38 8.90 16.24
C GLN A 129 -6.23 7.37 16.34
N ALA A 130 -5.85 6.70 15.25
CA ALA A 130 -5.70 5.25 15.17
C ALA A 130 -4.27 4.73 15.42
N VAL A 131 -3.32 5.60 15.82
CA VAL A 131 -1.91 5.23 16.04
C VAL A 131 -1.38 5.75 17.38
N GLN A 132 -0.27 5.17 17.86
CA GLN A 132 0.42 5.64 19.07
C GLN A 132 0.91 7.08 18.89
N ASN A 133 1.12 7.79 20.01
CA ASN A 133 1.52 9.21 20.08
C ASN A 133 0.47 10.17 19.49
N THR A 134 -0.81 9.80 19.54
CA THR A 134 -1.95 10.56 19.03
C THR A 134 -1.89 12.05 19.33
N GLN A 135 -1.65 12.46 20.59
CA GLN A 135 -1.67 13.87 20.97
C GLN A 135 -0.52 14.67 20.31
N ASP A 136 0.71 14.13 20.26
CA ASP A 136 1.82 14.78 19.53
C ASP A 136 1.47 14.97 18.05
N HIS A 137 0.88 13.95 17.42
CA HIS A 137 0.48 14.00 16.03
C HIS A 137 -0.60 15.06 15.79
N LEU A 138 -1.64 15.11 16.63
CA LEU A 138 -2.70 16.12 16.54
C LEU A 138 -2.17 17.54 16.77
N ASP A 139 -1.34 17.74 17.80
CA ASP A 139 -0.73 19.04 18.11
C ASP A 139 0.19 19.53 16.98
N ARG A 140 0.87 18.62 16.27
CA ARG A 140 1.72 18.93 15.11
C ARG A 140 0.89 19.29 13.88
N ILE A 141 -0.17 18.53 13.60
CA ILE A 141 -1.11 18.83 12.51
C ILE A 141 -1.77 20.20 12.76
N ASP A 142 -2.17 20.52 14.00
CA ASP A 142 -2.78 21.81 14.36
C ASP A 142 -1.83 23.00 14.12
N ARG A 143 -0.54 22.86 14.46
CA ARG A 143 0.47 23.89 14.18
C ARG A 143 0.63 24.15 12.68
N VAL A 144 0.49 23.14 11.82
CA VAL A 144 0.54 23.36 10.36
C VAL A 144 -0.79 23.93 9.87
N SER A 145 -1.93 23.38 10.29
CA SER A 145 -3.27 23.89 9.96
C SER A 145 -3.33 25.41 10.15
N LYS A 146 -2.90 25.90 11.33
CA LYS A 146 -2.87 27.33 11.68
C LYS A 146 -1.99 28.18 10.77
N ARG A 147 -0.94 27.62 10.17
CA ARG A 147 -0.08 28.31 9.18
C ARG A 147 -0.84 28.65 7.89
N TYR A 148 -1.82 27.83 7.52
CA TYR A 148 -2.67 28.00 6.34
C TYR A 148 -3.96 28.78 6.65
N GLY A 149 -4.09 29.36 7.85
CA GLY A 149 -5.32 30.04 8.28
C GLY A 149 -6.46 29.08 8.67
N LEU A 150 -6.18 27.78 8.73
CA LEU A 150 -7.12 26.73 9.07
C LEU A 150 -6.98 26.40 10.56
N GLY A 151 -8.06 26.47 11.33
CA GLY A 151 -8.08 25.82 12.64
C GLY A 151 -8.32 24.31 12.45
N ILE A 152 -7.77 23.43 13.30
CA ILE A 152 -8.40 22.10 13.43
C ILE A 152 -9.83 22.34 13.89
N ARG A 153 -10.78 22.06 13.00
CA ARG A 153 -12.18 21.91 13.37
C ARG A 153 -12.27 20.57 14.10
N SER A 154 -12.79 20.56 15.32
CA SER A 154 -13.21 19.31 15.95
C SER A 154 -14.12 18.56 14.97
N PRO A 155 -14.00 17.22 14.83
CA PRO A 155 -14.87 16.47 13.94
C PRO A 155 -16.35 16.74 14.24
N PRO A 156 -17.25 16.80 13.24
CA PRO A 156 -18.68 16.86 13.48
C PRO A 156 -19.08 15.75 14.46
N GLY A 157 -19.74 16.14 15.54
CA GLY A 157 -20.05 15.22 16.64
C GLY A 157 -21.14 14.21 16.24
N LYS A 158 -20.73 13.01 15.80
CA LYS A 158 -21.63 11.87 15.53
C LYS A 158 -22.85 12.19 14.65
N GLU A 159 -22.61 12.77 13.48
CA GLU A 159 -23.55 12.58 12.37
C GLU A 159 -23.24 11.22 11.73
N LYS A 160 -24.25 10.35 11.70
CA LYS A 160 -24.30 9.19 10.79
C LYS A 160 -24.84 9.69 9.45
N GLU A 161 -24.52 8.96 8.37
CA GLU A 161 -24.73 9.32 6.94
C GLU A 161 -23.49 10.04 6.37
N GLU A 162 -22.97 9.75 5.16
CA GLU A 162 -23.42 8.82 4.11
C GLU A 162 -22.18 8.39 3.27
N ILE A 163 -21.77 7.11 3.31
CA ILE A 163 -20.69 6.58 2.43
C ILE A 163 -21.08 5.22 1.79
N ASP A 164 -22.08 4.52 2.33
CA ASP A 164 -22.46 3.18 1.88
C ASP A 164 -23.69 3.20 0.95
N HIS A 165 -23.48 3.54 -0.33
CA HIS A 165 -24.49 3.31 -1.38
C HIS A 165 -23.98 3.34 -2.84
N ARG A 166 -22.74 2.90 -3.12
CA ARG A 166 -22.15 3.00 -4.48
C ARG A 166 -21.56 1.73 -5.11
N LEU A 167 -21.50 0.60 -4.40
CA LEU A 167 -20.99 -0.68 -4.93
C LEU A 167 -21.87 -1.87 -4.48
N GLY A 168 -23.10 -1.91 -4.98
CA GLY A 168 -24.07 -2.95 -4.63
C GLY A 168 -25.12 -3.20 -5.72
N ASP A 169 -24.69 -3.32 -6.99
CA ASP A 169 -25.58 -3.69 -8.10
C ASP A 169 -24.82 -4.15 -9.37
N ILE A 170 -23.84 -5.08 -9.23
CA ILE A 170 -23.33 -5.85 -10.37
C ILE A 170 -23.25 -7.34 -10.01
N ASP A 171 -23.97 -8.12 -10.81
CA ASP A 171 -23.97 -9.59 -10.97
C ASP A 171 -24.63 -10.48 -9.90
N GLN A 172 -25.96 -10.40 -9.86
CA GLN A 172 -26.76 -11.63 -9.88
C GLN A 172 -27.50 -11.75 -11.23
N LYS A 173 -26.92 -12.43 -12.23
CA LYS A 173 -27.56 -13.50 -13.03
C LYS A 173 -26.80 -13.81 -14.33
N THR A 174 -25.88 -14.77 -14.27
CA THR A 174 -25.83 -15.84 -15.29
C THR A 174 -25.49 -17.18 -14.63
N SER A 175 -26.12 -18.29 -15.05
CA SER A 175 -26.15 -19.55 -14.29
C SER A 175 -25.78 -20.78 -15.13
N LYS A 176 -25.11 -21.76 -14.49
CA LYS A 176 -24.91 -23.18 -14.92
C LYS A 176 -24.01 -23.38 -16.16
N LYS A 177 -23.14 -24.40 -16.29
CA LYS A 177 -22.78 -25.69 -15.63
C LYS A 177 -21.22 -25.79 -15.64
N MET A 178 -20.45 -26.72 -15.06
CA MET A 178 -20.54 -27.95 -14.21
C MET A 178 -19.10 -28.24 -13.67
N SER A 179 -18.80 -29.13 -12.71
CA SER A 179 -19.57 -30.06 -11.86
C SER A 179 -18.80 -30.49 -10.60
N ASP A 180 -19.49 -30.47 -9.46
CA ASP A 180 -19.53 -31.53 -8.43
C ASP A 180 -18.24 -32.05 -7.76
N HIS A 181 -17.87 -31.43 -6.63
CA HIS A 181 -17.49 -32.09 -5.36
C HIS A 181 -17.88 -31.15 -4.21
N THR A 182 -18.70 -31.62 -3.27
CA THR A 182 -19.23 -30.87 -2.09
C THR A 182 -18.88 -31.70 -0.84
N ILE A 183 -18.61 -31.21 0.38
CA ILE A 183 -18.97 -30.02 1.21
C ILE A 183 -17.78 -29.76 2.18
N VAL A 184 -17.52 -28.61 2.83
CA VAL A 184 -18.24 -27.32 3.05
C VAL A 184 -17.20 -26.17 3.12
N PRO A 185 -17.50 -24.93 2.66
CA PRO A 185 -16.82 -23.72 3.10
C PRO A 185 -17.54 -23.10 4.32
N SER A 186 -16.80 -22.70 5.36
CA SER A 186 -17.39 -22.00 6.51
C SER A 186 -17.37 -20.49 6.28
N GLU A 187 -18.55 -19.88 6.17
CA GLU A 187 -18.74 -18.44 6.19
C GLU A 187 -18.62 -17.91 7.63
N ASP A 188 -17.50 -17.26 7.97
CA ASP A 188 -17.49 -16.24 9.02
C ASP A 188 -16.37 -15.22 8.74
N GLY A 189 -16.74 -13.97 8.45
CA GLY A 189 -15.84 -12.89 8.04
C GLY A 189 -15.04 -12.25 9.18
N THR A 190 -14.96 -12.89 10.34
CA THR A 190 -14.31 -12.34 11.53
C THR A 190 -12.78 -12.52 11.44
N ARG A 191 -12.03 -11.40 11.28
CA ARG A 191 -10.57 -11.41 11.46
C ARG A 191 -10.24 -11.90 12.88
N PRO A 192 -9.43 -12.96 13.07
CA PRO A 192 -9.11 -13.45 14.40
C PRO A 192 -8.34 -12.43 15.22
N ASP A 193 -8.72 -12.26 16.49
CA ASP A 193 -7.91 -11.57 17.47
C ASP A 193 -6.62 -12.38 17.71
N TRP A 194 -5.49 -11.80 17.27
CA TRP A 194 -4.18 -12.45 17.27
C TRP A 194 -3.47 -12.41 18.64
N THR A 195 -4.14 -11.95 19.70
CA THR A 195 -3.58 -11.96 21.06
C THR A 195 -3.59 -13.33 21.74
N THR A 196 -4.30 -14.33 21.19
CA THR A 196 -4.51 -15.63 21.87
C THR A 196 -4.12 -16.85 21.01
N VAL A 197 -2.85 -16.98 20.64
CA VAL A 197 -2.27 -18.26 20.14
C VAL A 197 -1.11 -18.71 21.04
N ALA A 198 -1.38 -18.79 22.35
CA ALA A 198 -0.53 -19.50 23.32
C ALA A 198 -0.77 -21.02 23.25
N GLY A 199 -0.70 -21.59 22.05
CA GLY A 199 -0.75 -23.03 21.78
C GLY A 199 0.65 -23.59 21.53
N GLN A 200 0.92 -24.82 21.97
CA GLN A 200 2.24 -25.50 21.94
C GLN A 200 3.16 -25.09 20.79
N LYS A 201 4.41 -24.74 21.12
CA LYS A 201 5.47 -24.42 20.17
C LYS A 201 5.56 -25.50 19.08
N PRO A 202 5.53 -25.16 17.77
CA PRO A 202 5.56 -26.15 16.69
C PRO A 202 6.81 -27.03 16.76
N LYS A 203 6.64 -28.33 16.52
CA LYS A 203 7.63 -29.36 16.89
C LYS A 203 8.91 -29.28 16.06
N HIS A 204 8.79 -28.86 14.81
CA HIS A 204 9.88 -28.80 13.85
C HIS A 204 10.31 -27.36 13.52
N PHE A 205 9.75 -26.34 14.18
CA PHE A 205 10.14 -24.93 13.98
C PHE A 205 11.65 -24.70 14.19
N ASP A 206 12.24 -25.27 15.24
CA ASP A 206 13.68 -25.10 15.51
C ASP A 206 14.56 -25.69 14.40
N VAL A 207 14.09 -26.76 13.73
CA VAL A 207 14.79 -27.38 12.59
C VAL A 207 14.61 -26.51 11.34
N TRP A 208 13.38 -26.04 11.09
CA TRP A 208 13.05 -25.16 9.97
C TRP A 208 13.85 -23.86 10.01
N PHE A 209 13.86 -23.17 11.15
CA PHE A 209 14.58 -21.91 11.36
C PHE A 209 16.10 -22.06 11.16
N ASN A 210 16.69 -23.15 11.64
CA ASN A 210 18.11 -23.42 11.46
C ASN A 210 18.49 -23.80 10.02
N GLN A 211 17.55 -24.32 9.23
CA GLN A 211 17.75 -24.68 7.82
C GLN A 211 17.49 -23.51 6.86
N TYR A 212 16.94 -22.39 7.34
CA TYR A 212 16.59 -21.25 6.49
C TYR A 212 17.86 -20.64 5.85
N PRO A 213 17.87 -20.37 4.52
CA PRO A 213 19.03 -19.81 3.84
C PRO A 213 19.34 -18.42 4.40
N LYS A 214 20.60 -18.17 4.73
CA LYS A 214 21.05 -16.90 5.31
C LYS A 214 21.52 -15.96 4.20
N GLY A 215 21.02 -14.72 4.22
CA GLY A 215 21.50 -13.63 3.37
C GLY A 215 22.71 -12.91 3.96
N GLU A 216 23.15 -11.87 3.28
CA GLU A 216 24.28 -11.03 3.68
C GLU A 216 23.93 -10.12 4.87
N PHE A 217 22.66 -9.71 4.97
CA PHE A 217 22.17 -8.76 5.98
C PHE A 217 21.00 -9.33 6.79
N GLU A 218 20.98 -8.95 8.07
CA GLU A 218 20.03 -9.31 9.13
C GLU A 218 20.00 -10.78 9.61
N ARG A 219 19.91 -10.92 10.93
CA ARG A 219 19.38 -12.11 11.62
C ARG A 219 18.09 -11.68 12.28
N GLU A 220 16.96 -12.09 11.73
CA GLU A 220 15.66 -11.88 12.39
C GLU A 220 15.63 -12.60 13.74
N SER A 221 14.87 -12.04 14.69
CA SER A 221 14.71 -12.70 15.98
C SER A 221 13.96 -14.02 15.80
N LYS A 222 14.30 -15.01 16.62
CA LYS A 222 13.69 -16.34 16.54
C LYS A 222 12.20 -16.28 16.90
N GLU A 223 11.86 -15.33 17.75
CA GLU A 223 10.53 -15.00 18.27
C GLU A 223 9.66 -14.37 17.16
N GLU A 224 10.20 -13.45 16.37
CA GLU A 224 9.52 -12.84 15.22
C GLU A 224 9.23 -13.87 14.12
N VAL A 225 10.21 -14.70 13.77
CA VAL A 225 10.01 -15.75 12.76
C VAL A 225 9.06 -16.85 13.27
N LEU A 226 9.07 -17.16 14.57
CA LEU A 226 8.09 -18.06 15.20
C LEU A 226 6.66 -17.52 15.08
N MET A 227 6.44 -16.22 15.31
CA MET A 227 5.13 -15.59 15.13
C MET A 227 4.62 -15.75 13.70
N TYR A 228 5.47 -15.51 12.68
CA TYR A 228 5.05 -15.70 11.28
C TYR A 228 4.85 -17.17 10.91
N TYR A 229 5.63 -18.09 11.48
CA TYR A 229 5.45 -19.53 11.28
C TYR A 229 4.12 -20.02 11.87
N GLN A 230 3.76 -19.55 13.08
CA GLN A 230 2.45 -19.82 13.69
C GLN A 230 1.30 -19.20 12.91
N LYS A 231 1.47 -17.99 12.33
CA LYS A 231 0.48 -17.39 11.42
C LYS A 231 0.25 -18.24 10.18
N ALA A 232 1.31 -18.77 9.56
CA ALA A 232 1.19 -19.67 8.41
C ALA A 232 0.45 -20.97 8.78
N MET A 233 0.70 -21.52 9.97
CA MET A 233 -0.08 -22.67 10.47
C MET A 233 -1.55 -22.34 10.76
N ALA A 234 -1.84 -21.14 11.27
CA ALA A 234 -3.21 -20.70 11.56
C ALA A 234 -4.07 -20.49 10.30
N ILE A 235 -3.45 -20.21 9.14
CA ILE A 235 -4.13 -20.12 7.83
C ILE A 235 -4.18 -21.46 7.07
N GLY A 236 -3.69 -22.55 7.67
CA GLY A 236 -3.87 -23.92 7.16
C GLY A 236 -2.60 -24.68 6.76
N TYR A 237 -1.43 -24.03 6.66
CA TYR A 237 -0.21 -24.73 6.24
C TYR A 237 0.35 -25.64 7.34
N THR A 238 0.59 -26.91 7.02
CA THR A 238 1.22 -27.87 7.91
C THR A 238 2.73 -27.63 8.07
N GLU A 239 3.32 -28.13 9.17
CA GLU A 239 4.79 -28.12 9.35
C GLU A 239 5.53 -28.88 8.22
N ILE A 240 4.85 -29.79 7.50
CA ILE A 240 5.36 -30.52 6.34
C ILE A 240 5.45 -29.60 5.11
N GLU A 241 4.37 -28.89 4.78
CA GLU A 241 4.30 -27.99 3.63
C GLU A 241 5.27 -26.81 3.79
N LEU A 242 5.34 -26.21 4.97
CA LEU A 242 6.30 -25.13 5.27
C LEU A 242 7.76 -25.58 5.09
N ARG A 243 8.07 -26.84 5.41
CA ARG A 243 9.38 -27.45 5.18
C ARG A 243 9.63 -27.75 3.71
N GLU A 244 8.61 -28.07 2.93
CA GLU A 244 8.74 -28.32 1.48
C GLU A 244 8.89 -27.03 0.68
N ALA A 245 8.13 -26.00 1.03
CA ALA A 245 8.35 -24.63 0.56
C ALA A 245 9.80 -24.18 0.81
N LEU A 246 10.31 -24.42 2.02
CA LEU A 246 11.71 -24.11 2.35
C LEU A 246 12.71 -24.89 1.50
N LYS A 247 12.47 -26.17 1.20
CA LYS A 247 13.34 -26.97 0.32
C LYS A 247 13.37 -26.41 -1.11
N ARG A 248 12.22 -26.02 -1.67
CA ARG A 248 12.12 -25.37 -2.99
C ARG A 248 12.93 -24.08 -3.02
N TYR A 249 12.65 -23.18 -2.06
CA TYR A 249 13.31 -21.89 -1.96
C TYR A 249 14.84 -22.01 -1.77
N THR A 250 15.29 -22.91 -0.89
CA THR A 250 16.73 -23.16 -0.66
C THR A 250 17.44 -23.70 -1.91
N THR A 251 16.75 -24.53 -2.70
CA THR A 251 17.27 -25.07 -3.97
C THR A 251 17.43 -23.96 -5.00
N HIS A 252 16.44 -23.08 -5.12
CA HIS A 252 16.50 -21.90 -5.98
C HIS A 252 17.63 -20.94 -5.60
N CYS A 253 17.81 -20.61 -4.32
CA CYS A 253 18.91 -19.76 -3.86
C CYS A 253 20.29 -20.37 -4.17
N ARG A 254 20.42 -21.71 -4.19
CA ARG A 254 21.65 -22.41 -4.62
C ARG A 254 21.86 -22.31 -6.12
N GLN A 255 20.85 -22.66 -6.91
CA GLN A 255 20.93 -22.67 -8.38
C GLN A 255 21.22 -21.27 -8.94
N THR A 256 20.56 -20.24 -8.42
CA THR A 256 20.75 -18.84 -8.82
C THR A 256 22.00 -18.17 -8.22
N LYS A 257 22.84 -18.90 -7.47
CA LYS A 257 24.01 -18.39 -6.74
C LYS A 257 23.71 -17.24 -5.76
N LYS A 258 22.46 -17.08 -5.32
CA LYS A 258 22.00 -16.02 -4.41
C LYS A 258 22.25 -16.30 -2.92
N LEU A 259 22.72 -17.50 -2.54
CA LEU A 259 23.09 -17.79 -1.15
C LEU A 259 24.10 -16.78 -0.60
N GLY A 260 23.86 -16.28 0.61
CA GLY A 260 24.76 -15.33 1.27
C GLY A 260 24.77 -13.92 0.67
N THR A 261 23.84 -13.59 -0.23
CA THR A 261 23.69 -12.25 -0.83
C THR A 261 22.53 -11.49 -0.20
N GLU A 262 22.40 -10.20 -0.51
CA GLU A 262 21.22 -9.37 -0.21
C GLU A 262 19.90 -9.90 -0.82
N TYR A 263 19.96 -10.75 -1.84
CA TYR A 263 18.77 -11.26 -2.56
C TYR A 263 18.08 -12.45 -1.89
N VAL A 264 18.56 -12.89 -0.72
CA VAL A 264 17.85 -13.88 0.12
C VAL A 264 16.75 -13.16 0.90
N LYS A 265 15.50 -13.59 0.73
CA LYS A 265 14.34 -13.05 1.45
C LYS A 265 14.47 -13.33 2.95
N LYS A 266 14.10 -12.35 3.77
CA LYS A 266 13.78 -12.53 5.19
C LYS A 266 12.79 -13.68 5.39
N ALA A 267 12.97 -14.44 6.46
CA ALA A 267 12.11 -15.57 6.83
C ALA A 267 10.69 -15.11 7.19
N SER A 268 10.51 -13.94 7.83
CA SER A 268 9.16 -13.36 8.03
C SER A 268 8.47 -13.08 6.70
N ASN A 269 9.15 -12.39 5.77
CA ASN A 269 8.65 -12.07 4.43
C ASN A 269 8.37 -13.32 3.58
N PHE A 270 9.12 -14.40 3.77
CA PHE A 270 8.88 -15.68 3.12
C PHE A 270 7.61 -16.35 3.67
N LEU A 271 7.43 -16.35 4.99
CA LEU A 271 6.27 -16.95 5.67
C LEU A 271 4.99 -16.11 5.56
N SER A 272 5.07 -14.82 5.22
CA SER A 272 3.92 -13.90 5.20
C SER A 272 3.12 -13.88 3.89
N SER A 273 3.46 -14.72 2.90
CA SER A 273 2.82 -14.72 1.58
C SER A 273 2.63 -16.16 1.09
N SER A 274 1.39 -16.52 0.74
CA SER A 274 1.04 -17.77 0.08
C SER A 274 1.86 -18.00 -1.19
N ASP A 275 2.05 -16.95 -2.00
CA ASP A 275 2.82 -17.00 -3.24
C ASP A 275 4.25 -17.50 -2.99
N HIS A 276 4.91 -17.07 -1.91
CA HIS A 276 6.26 -17.56 -1.58
C HIS A 276 6.26 -19.03 -1.14
N LEU A 277 5.22 -19.46 -0.45
CA LEU A 277 5.07 -20.82 0.06
C LEU A 277 4.69 -21.82 -1.04
N GLU A 278 3.83 -21.44 -1.97
CA GLU A 278 3.28 -22.30 -3.02
C GLU A 278 4.12 -22.34 -4.30
N ASN A 279 4.89 -21.29 -4.60
CA ASN A 279 5.73 -21.20 -5.79
C ASN A 279 6.70 -22.41 -5.92
N SER A 280 6.84 -22.94 -7.15
CA SER A 280 7.72 -24.07 -7.46
C SER A 280 9.20 -23.70 -7.32
N TRP A 281 9.52 -22.41 -7.44
CA TRP A 281 10.85 -21.81 -7.46
C TRP A 281 11.79 -22.36 -8.55
N GLU A 282 11.21 -22.98 -9.58
CA GLU A 282 11.94 -23.56 -10.71
C GLU A 282 12.65 -22.47 -11.52
N SER A 283 13.94 -22.67 -11.78
CA SER A 283 14.68 -21.83 -12.72
C SER A 283 14.27 -22.18 -14.14
N TYR A 284 13.54 -21.29 -14.82
CA TYR A 284 13.46 -21.33 -16.27
C TYR A 284 14.89 -21.24 -16.83
N PRO A 285 15.32 -22.14 -17.74
CA PRO A 285 16.61 -21.99 -18.40
C PRO A 285 16.60 -20.65 -19.16
N GLU A 286 17.67 -19.87 -19.00
CA GLU A 286 17.79 -18.55 -19.61
C GLU A 286 17.62 -18.68 -21.13
N MET A 287 16.60 -18.02 -21.68
CA MET A 287 16.45 -17.84 -23.11
C MET A 287 17.52 -16.84 -23.56
N ASP A 288 18.68 -17.39 -23.91
CA ASP A 288 19.81 -16.69 -24.51
C ASP A 288 19.35 -16.08 -25.84
N LYS A 289 18.92 -14.81 -25.77
CA LYS A 289 18.27 -14.08 -26.88
C LYS A 289 18.74 -12.63 -26.99
N TYR A 290 20.04 -12.40 -26.80
CA TYR A 290 20.73 -11.24 -27.38
C TYR A 290 22.17 -11.63 -27.78
N GLN A 291 22.28 -12.31 -28.92
CA GLN A 291 23.45 -12.32 -29.80
C GLN A 291 22.98 -11.91 -31.21
#